data_AF-A0AAU8ASD4-F1
#
_entry.id   AF-A0AAU8ASD4-F1
#
_cell.length_a   1.000
_cell.length_b   1.000
_cell.length_c   1.000
_cell.angle_alpha   90.00
_cell.angle_beta   90.00
_cell.angle_gamma   90.00
#
_symmetry.space_group_name_H-M   'P 1'
#
loop_
_entity.id
_entity.type
_entity.pdbx_description
1 polymer ?
#
loop_
_entity_poly.entity_id
_entity_poly.type
_entity_poly.pdbx_seq_one_letter_code
_entity_poly.pdbx_strand_id
1 'polypeptide(L)' 'MGLVYVVPFLPETKLRKLGAEFESVGDWQAHAVADGRLVTGQNPASSSAAAKKVLELLSPPAAPPSDGRHRSGLRIRPRA' A
#
# COMPACT_ATOMS: atom_id res chain seq x y z
N MET A 1 19.19 -10.56 -27.51
CA MET A 1 19.32 -9.14 -27.92
C MET A 1 17.92 -8.61 -28.24
N GLY A 2 17.26 -7.82 -27.38
CA GLY A 2 15.86 -7.42 -27.70
C GLY A 2 15.15 -6.36 -26.85
N LEU A 3 15.58 -6.03 -25.62
CA LEU A 3 14.85 -5.04 -24.78
C LEU A 3 15.42 -3.62 -24.82
N VAL A 4 16.72 -3.48 -25.09
CA VAL A 4 17.43 -2.19 -25.00
C VAL A 4 16.96 -1.20 -26.09
N TYR A 5 16.41 -1.70 -27.20
CA TYR A 5 15.87 -0.83 -28.26
C TYR A 5 14.48 -0.26 -27.94
N VAL A 6 13.72 -0.88 -27.03
CA VAL A 6 12.36 -0.44 -26.67
C VAL A 6 12.37 0.32 -25.34
N VAL A 7 13.20 -0.09 -24.38
CA VAL A 7 13.35 0.55 -23.08
C VAL A 7 14.77 1.11 -22.96
N PRO A 8 14.97 2.44 -23.00
CA PRO A 8 16.29 3.07 -23.18
C PRO A 8 17.21 2.95 -21.95
N PHE A 9 16.72 2.42 -20.84
CA PHE A 9 17.50 2.21 -19.63
C PHE A 9 16.84 1.16 -18.74
N LEU A 10 17.63 0.54 -17.86
CA LEU A 10 17.10 -0.27 -16.76
C LEU A 10 16.60 0.65 -15.64
N PRO A 11 15.36 0.49 -15.16
CA PRO A 11 14.82 1.30 -14.07
C PRO A 11 15.69 1.27 -12.82
N GLU A 12 16.19 0.11 -12.39
CA GLU A 12 17.08 -0.01 -11.23
C GLU A 12 18.29 0.92 -11.35
N THR A 13 19.05 0.79 -12.44
CA THR A 13 20.25 1.61 -12.67
C THR A 13 19.91 3.10 -12.67
N LYS A 14 18.78 3.49 -13.26
CA LYS A 14 18.35 4.89 -13.30
C LYS A 14 17.94 5.41 -11.91
N LEU A 15 17.20 4.61 -11.14
CA LEU A 15 16.76 4.94 -9.79
C LEU A 15 17.96 5.09 -8.85
N ARG A 16 18.90 4.13 -8.84
CA ARG A 16 20.13 4.21 -8.04
C ARG A 16 20.95 5.46 -8.40
N LYS A 17 21.09 5.79 -9.69
CA LYS A 17 21.78 7.02 -10.14
C LYS A 17 21.13 8.31 -9.66
N LEU A 18 19.82 8.29 -9.41
CA LEU A 18 19.07 9.43 -8.85
C LEU A 18 19.08 9.44 -7.31
N GLY A 19 19.79 8.51 -6.67
CA GLY A 19 19.94 8.44 -5.21
C GLY A 19 18.90 7.57 -4.50
N ALA A 20 18.09 6.79 -5.23
CA ALA A 20 17.13 5.88 -4.61
C ALA A 20 17.83 4.64 -4.02
N GLU A 21 17.38 4.23 -2.84
CA GLU A 21 17.66 2.89 -2.31
C GLU A 21 16.80 1.87 -3.06
N PHE A 22 17.44 0.84 -3.62
CA PHE A 22 16.75 -0.19 -4.40
C PHE A 22 16.89 -1.54 -3.72
N GLU A 23 15.74 -2.21 -3.59
CA GLU A 23 15.60 -3.59 -3.14
C GLU A 23 14.71 -4.39 -4.11
N SER A 24 14.93 -5.70 -4.18
CA SER A 24 14.20 -6.62 -5.03
C SER A 24 14.21 -8.03 -4.46
N VAL A 25 13.23 -8.83 -4.88
CA VAL A 25 13.20 -10.29 -4.66
C VAL A 25 13.47 -11.01 -5.98
N GLY A 26 13.41 -12.35 -5.97
CA GLY A 26 13.59 -13.16 -7.16
C GLY A 26 12.60 -12.82 -8.28
N ASP A 27 12.98 -13.12 -9.52
CA ASP A 27 12.17 -12.85 -10.71
C ASP A 27 10.75 -13.41 -10.57
N TRP A 28 9.78 -12.64 -11.04
CA TRP A 28 8.34 -12.96 -11.02
C TRP A 28 7.71 -13.15 -9.64
N GLN A 29 8.47 -13.01 -8.54
CA GLN A 29 7.89 -12.99 -7.21
C GLN A 29 7.23 -11.63 -6.92
N ALA A 30 6.16 -11.66 -6.13
CA ALA A 30 5.47 -10.44 -5.72
C ALA A 30 6.30 -9.68 -4.68
N HIS A 31 6.61 -8.41 -4.97
CA HIS A 31 7.29 -7.51 -4.04
C HIS A 31 6.82 -6.09 -4.25
N ALA A 32 6.36 -5.47 -3.17
CA ALA A 32 5.93 -4.09 -3.16
C ALA A 32 6.43 -3.42 -1.89
N VAL A 33 6.80 -2.15 -2.00
CA VAL A 33 7.22 -1.33 -0.85
C VAL A 33 6.48 0.00 -0.86
N ALA A 34 6.42 0.62 0.30
CA ALA A 34 5.91 1.97 0.46
C ALA A 34 6.96 2.78 1.22
N ASP A 35 7.35 3.91 0.67
CA ASP A 35 8.19 4.92 1.33
C ASP A 35 7.40 6.23 1.36
N GLY A 36 6.97 6.63 2.55
CA GLY A 36 6.05 7.74 2.75
C GLY A 36 4.77 7.57 1.92
N ARG A 37 4.67 8.34 0.81
CA ARG A 37 3.52 8.33 -0.11
C ARG A 37 3.81 7.66 -1.46
N LEU A 38 5.02 7.14 -1.66
CA LEU A 38 5.43 6.46 -2.89
C LEU A 38 5.31 4.95 -2.69
N VAL A 39 4.47 4.29 -3.49
CA VAL A 39 4.37 2.83 -3.54
C VAL A 39 5.00 2.34 -4.83
N THR A 40 5.89 1.35 -4.74
CA THR A 40 6.48 0.68 -5.90
C THR A 40 6.19 -0.82 -5.86
N GLY A 41 6.21 -1.46 -7.04
CA GLY A 41 6.07 -2.91 -7.18
C GLY A 41 7.02 -3.43 -8.26
N GLN A 42 7.66 -4.57 -8.03
CA GLN A 42 8.76 -5.05 -8.87
C GLN A 42 8.29 -5.48 -10.28
N ASN A 43 7.16 -6.16 -10.36
CA ASN A 43 6.68 -6.82 -11.59
C ASN A 43 5.15 -7.01 -11.54
N PRO A 44 4.50 -7.53 -12.61
CA PRO A 44 3.05 -7.69 -12.65
C PRO A 44 2.46 -8.52 -11.50
N ALA A 45 3.18 -9.53 -10.98
CA ALA A 45 2.73 -10.33 -9.84
C ALA A 45 2.59 -9.51 -8.54
N SER A 46 3.22 -8.33 -8.49
CA SER A 46 3.19 -7.41 -7.34
C SER A 46 1.94 -6.53 -7.29
N SER A 47 1.09 -6.54 -8.32
CA SER A 47 -0.04 -5.61 -8.46
C SER A 47 -0.98 -5.60 -7.24
N SER A 48 -1.38 -6.79 -6.77
CA SER A 48 -2.26 -6.91 -5.59
C SER A 48 -1.58 -6.44 -4.30
N ALA A 49 -0.27 -6.65 -4.15
CA ALA A 49 0.48 -6.21 -2.98
C ALA A 49 0.65 -4.68 -2.97
N ALA A 50 0.94 -4.07 -4.12
CA ALA A 50 1.00 -2.62 -4.26
C ALA A 50 -0.36 -1.96 -3.98
N ALA A 51 -1.46 -2.53 -4.50
CA ALA A 51 -2.81 -2.02 -4.23
C ALA A 51 -3.15 -2.03 -2.74
N LYS A 52 -2.79 -3.10 -2.01
CA LYS A 52 -2.98 -3.17 -0.55
C LYS A 52 -2.25 -2.04 0.18
N LYS A 53 -0.98 -1.78 -0.18
CA LYS A 53 -0.20 -0.67 0.40
C LYS A 53 -0.83 0.70 0.13
N VAL A 54 -1.35 0.91 -1.08
CA VAL A 54 -2.09 2.14 -1.40
C VAL A 54 -3.32 2.28 -0.51
N LEU A 55 -4.11 1.22 -0.34
CA LEU A 55 -5.29 1.24 0.52
C LEU A 55 -4.93 1.50 2.00
N GLU A 56 -3.84 0.91 2.49
CA GLU A 56 -3.30 1.18 3.82
C GLU A 56 -2.95 2.66 4.01
N LEU A 57 -2.28 3.27 3.03
CA LEU A 57 -1.90 4.70 3.07
C LEU A 57 -3.11 5.65 3.01
N LEU A 58 -4.21 5.23 2.40
CA LEU A 58 -5.43 6.02 2.27
C LEU A 58 -6.44 5.76 3.39
N SER A 59 -6.26 4.67 4.14
CA SER A 59 -7.17 4.32 5.23
C SER A 59 -7.04 5.35 6.34
N PRO A 60 -8.16 5.83 6.91
CA PRO A 60 -8.11 6.67 8.10
C PRO A 60 -7.36 5.92 9.22
N PRO A 61 -6.65 6.62 10.11
CA PRO A 61 -6.04 5.98 11.27
C PRO A 61 -7.10 5.16 11.99
N ALA A 62 -6.72 3.96 12.45
CA ALA A 62 -7.64 3.05 13.11
C ALA A 62 -8.48 3.82 14.13
N ALA A 63 -9.81 3.77 13.98
CA ALA A 63 -10.71 4.40 14.92
C ALA A 63 -10.34 3.88 16.33
N PRO A 64 -10.26 4.76 17.34
CA PRO A 64 -9.99 4.30 18.69
C PRO A 64 -11.01 3.20 19.04
N PRO A 65 -10.60 2.12 19.73
CA PRO A 65 -11.51 1.05 20.06
C PRO A 65 -12.74 1.66 20.71
N SER A 66 -13.92 1.35 20.16
CA SER A 66 -15.17 1.78 20.75
C SER A 66 -15.23 1.20 22.16
N ASP A 67 -15.02 2.05 23.16
CA ASP A 67 -15.27 1.71 24.56
C ASP A 67 -16.68 1.11 24.61
N GLY A 68 -16.76 -0.16 25.02
CA GLY A 68 -17.94 -1.02 24.96
C GLY A 68 -19.11 -0.56 25.84
N ARG A 69 -19.24 0.74 26.11
CA ARG A 69 -20.42 1.34 26.70
C ARG A 69 -21.56 1.36 25.68
N HIS A 70 -22.18 0.19 25.59
CA HIS A 70 -23.57 -0.03 25.23
C HIS A 70 -24.41 1.21 25.61
N ARG A 71 -24.91 1.91 24.59
CA ARG A 71 -25.94 2.93 24.78
C ARG A 71 -27.12 2.25 25.47
N SER A 72 -27.39 2.65 26.71
CA SER A 72 -28.57 2.24 27.45
C SER A 72 -29.80 2.53 26.61
N GLY A 73 -30.68 1.55 26.48
CA GLY A 73 -31.90 1.63 25.67
C GLY A 73 -32.70 2.90 25.94
N LEU A 74 -33.22 3.48 24.87
CA LEU A 74 -34.29 4.46 24.89
C LEU A 74 -35.51 3.82 25.56
N ARG A 75 -35.68 4.02 26.87
CA ARG A 75 -36.92 3.67 27.57
C ARG A 75 -37.93 4.78 27.35
N ILE A 76 -38.86 4.55 26.44
CA ILE A 76 -40.09 5.35 26.33
C ILE A 76 -40.87 5.13 27.64
N ARG A 77 -41.00 6.16 28.47
CA ARG A 77 -41.88 6.14 29.65
C ARG A 77 -43.31 6.45 29.18
N PRO A 78 -44.33 5.64 29.54
CA PRO A 78 -45.71 6.03 29.31
C PRO A 78 -46.08 7.18 30.24
N ARG A 79 -46.76 8.20 29.71
CA ARG A 79 -47.40 9.26 30.51
C ARG A 79 -48.60 8.67 31.24
N ALA A 80 -48.65 8.84 32.55
CA ALA A 80 -49.89 8.85 33.32
C ALA A 80 -50.52 10.25 33.21
#